data_AF-A0A8T7JHF1-F1
#
_entry.id   AF-A0A8T7JHF1-F1
#
_cell.length_a   1.000
_cell.length_b   1.000
_cell.length_c   1.000
_cell.angle_alpha   90.00
_cell.angle_beta   90.00
_cell.angle_gamma   90.00
#
_symmetry.space_group_name_H-M   'P 1'
#
loop_
_entity.id
_entity.type
_entity.pdbx_description
1 polymer ?
#
loop_
_entity_poly.entity_id
_entity_poly.type
_entity_poly.pdbx_seq_one_letter_code
_entity_poly.pdbx_strand_id
1 'polypeptide(L)'
;MRHLALITSLLFSSLASSQTLEDVIYKKDGSILRGQLVEQDFENNRYKIQLQGGSVFVVVKDEISKITKEAKIQPTSITSSASTSVSTSESVSTPVVPQPVPETRFIPLNSPVPFVADYQNTLFIGRHFHEISTPEESIYSYFSQDEVTRNQNFRGFRLGYQRAHSKHLASIYAVEFGKLDSVTIEDDKNDVVYESLAFEDTRYLGLNGSVIISTNLQKGWQFFVGGGVFHNRYFRDSSDFDAYGTQLDLGLGYSWYNCQLLMRVDTDLTNSLDEEDADLFNLSIDFGYNF
;
A
#
# COMPACT_ATOMS: atom_id res chain seq x y z
N MET A 1 19.49 -2.49 -16.62
CA MET A 1 18.39 -3.40 -17.05
C MET A 1 18.06 -4.59 -16.11
N ARG A 2 19.00 -5.12 -15.31
CA ARG A 2 18.75 -6.29 -14.43
C ARG A 2 17.76 -5.99 -13.28
N HIS A 3 17.81 -4.79 -12.71
CA HIS A 3 16.88 -4.36 -11.65
C HIS A 3 15.45 -4.18 -12.16
N LEU A 4 15.28 -3.74 -13.40
CA LEU A 4 13.96 -3.57 -14.04
C LEU A 4 13.20 -4.90 -14.14
N ALA A 5 13.88 -6.00 -14.45
CA ALA A 5 13.30 -7.34 -14.57
C ALA A 5 12.86 -7.93 -13.21
N LEU A 6 13.64 -7.69 -12.15
CA LEU A 6 13.29 -8.09 -10.77
C LEU A 6 12.08 -7.31 -10.24
N ILE A 7 12.04 -6.00 -10.51
CA ILE A 7 10.93 -5.12 -10.13
C ILE A 7 9.63 -5.49 -10.86
N THR A 8 9.69 -5.80 -12.17
CA THR A 8 8.51 -6.26 -12.91
C THR A 8 7.99 -7.60 -12.39
N SER A 9 8.87 -8.55 -12.04
CA SER A 9 8.45 -9.83 -11.45
C SER A 9 7.73 -9.64 -10.10
N LEU A 10 8.15 -8.67 -9.28
CA LEU A 10 7.51 -8.35 -8.00
C LEU A 10 6.12 -7.73 -8.20
N LEU A 11 5.94 -6.87 -9.22
CA LEU A 11 4.66 -6.22 -9.55
C LEU A 11 3.59 -7.20 -10.06
N PHE A 12 3.95 -8.32 -10.69
CA PHE A 12 2.97 -9.32 -11.14
C PHE A 12 2.47 -10.26 -10.03
N SER A 13 3.12 -10.28 -8.86
CA SER A 13 2.73 -11.16 -7.75
C SER A 13 1.49 -10.67 -6.97
N SER A 14 1.02 -9.43 -7.20
CA SER A 14 -0.08 -8.84 -6.44
C SER A 14 -1.48 -9.15 -6.98
N LEU A 15 -1.63 -10.01 -7.99
CA LEU A 15 -2.94 -10.57 -8.36
C LEU A 15 -3.39 -11.68 -7.39
N ALA A 16 -3.24 -11.44 -6.09
CA ALA A 16 -3.90 -12.23 -5.08
C ALA A 16 -5.39 -11.86 -5.10
N SER A 17 -6.22 -12.72 -5.71
CA SER A 17 -7.68 -12.64 -5.59
C SER A 17 -8.06 -12.78 -4.11
N SER A 18 -8.22 -11.65 -3.42
CA SER A 18 -8.81 -11.62 -2.08
C SER A 18 -10.22 -12.15 -2.20
N GLN A 19 -10.47 -13.37 -1.69
CA GLN A 19 -11.83 -13.86 -1.54
C GLN A 19 -12.58 -12.87 -0.64
N THR A 20 -13.72 -12.37 -1.10
CA THR A 20 -14.55 -11.47 -0.31
C THR A 20 -15.19 -12.28 0.83
N LEU A 21 -14.60 -12.17 2.02
CA LEU A 21 -15.11 -12.79 3.24
C LEU A 21 -16.21 -11.91 3.83
N GLU A 22 -17.28 -12.53 4.32
CA GLU A 22 -18.35 -11.91 5.10
C GLU A 22 -18.42 -12.52 6.50
N ASP A 23 -18.89 -11.73 7.47
CA ASP A 23 -19.17 -12.22 8.82
C ASP A 23 -20.48 -13.02 8.83
N VAL A 24 -20.46 -14.16 9.52
CA VAL A 24 -21.58 -15.08 9.63
C VAL A 24 -21.88 -15.36 11.09
N ILE A 25 -23.09 -15.03 11.53
CA ILE A 25 -23.59 -15.37 12.86
C ILE A 25 -24.55 -16.54 12.72
N TYR A 26 -24.19 -17.65 13.37
CA TYR A 26 -25.06 -18.80 13.55
C TYR A 26 -25.78 -18.65 14.88
N LYS A 27 -27.11 -18.60 14.84
CA LYS A 27 -27.95 -18.54 16.04
C LYS A 27 -28.31 -19.95 16.51
N LYS A 28 -28.62 -20.09 17.80
CA LYS A 28 -29.04 -21.37 18.42
C LYS A 28 -30.39 -21.87 17.90
N ASP A 29 -31.22 -20.98 17.37
CA ASP A 29 -32.49 -21.31 16.69
C ASP A 29 -32.29 -21.88 15.27
N GLY A 30 -31.05 -22.00 14.79
CA GLY A 30 -30.71 -22.49 13.46
C GLY A 30 -30.70 -21.43 12.36
N SER A 31 -31.11 -20.19 12.66
CA SER A 31 -31.03 -19.10 11.69
C SER A 31 -29.58 -18.63 11.49
N ILE A 32 -29.29 -18.14 10.29
CA ILE A 32 -27.94 -17.71 9.87
C ILE A 32 -28.04 -16.29 9.35
N LEU A 33 -27.27 -15.37 9.94
CA LEU A 33 -27.15 -13.99 9.48
C LEU A 33 -25.79 -13.79 8.81
N ARG A 34 -25.79 -13.30 7.57
CA ARG A 34 -24.60 -13.09 6.74
C ARG A 34 -24.45 -11.62 6.38
N GLY A 35 -23.29 -11.02 6.65
CA GLY A 35 -23.11 -9.59 6.45
C GLY A 35 -21.80 -9.06 7.01
N GLN A 36 -21.78 -7.78 7.38
CA GLN A 36 -20.65 -7.14 8.04
C GLN A 36 -20.97 -6.96 9.52
N LEU A 37 -20.13 -7.47 10.41
CA LEU A 37 -20.26 -7.22 11.84
C LEU A 37 -19.85 -5.77 12.13
N VAL A 38 -20.81 -4.92 12.50
CA VAL A 38 -20.60 -3.47 12.65
C VAL A 38 -20.32 -3.06 14.09
N GLU A 39 -20.70 -3.87 15.09
CA GLU A 39 -20.48 -3.57 16.51
C GLU A 39 -20.41 -4.84 17.36
N GLN A 40 -19.51 -4.85 18.35
CA GLN A 40 -19.41 -5.87 19.39
C GLN A 40 -19.42 -5.17 20.75
N ASP A 41 -20.54 -5.24 21.45
CA ASP A 41 -20.71 -4.68 22.78
C ASP A 41 -20.55 -5.80 23.80
N PHE A 42 -19.34 -5.87 24.39
CA PHE A 42 -19.00 -6.87 25.40
C PHE A 42 -19.63 -6.58 26.76
N GLU A 43 -19.98 -5.33 27.06
CA GLU A 43 -20.57 -4.93 28.34
C GLU A 43 -22.04 -5.33 28.39
N ASN A 44 -22.78 -5.10 27.30
CA ASN A 44 -24.20 -5.43 27.21
C ASN A 44 -24.48 -6.78 26.54
N ASN A 45 -23.43 -7.54 26.17
CA ASN A 45 -23.51 -8.84 25.49
C ASN A 45 -24.34 -8.79 24.19
N ARG A 46 -24.10 -7.79 23.33
CA ARG A 46 -24.82 -7.60 22.07
C ARG A 46 -23.88 -7.49 20.88
N TYR A 47 -24.36 -7.98 19.75
CA TYR A 47 -23.67 -7.95 18.46
C TYR A 47 -24.56 -7.30 17.42
N LYS A 48 -24.01 -6.44 16.57
CA LYS A 48 -24.74 -5.85 15.45
C LYS A 48 -24.15 -6.32 14.12
N ILE A 49 -25.00 -6.84 13.25
CA ILE A 49 -24.62 -7.28 11.90
C ILE A 49 -25.45 -6.54 10.85
N GLN A 50 -24.78 -6.01 9.82
CA GLN A 50 -25.41 -5.37 8.67
C GLN A 50 -25.48 -6.35 7.49
N LEU A 51 -26.68 -6.69 7.04
CA LEU A 51 -26.89 -7.61 5.93
C LEU A 51 -26.66 -6.94 4.57
N GLN A 52 -26.49 -7.75 3.53
CA GLN A 52 -26.49 -7.28 2.14
C GLN A 52 -27.88 -6.72 1.79
N GLY A 53 -27.99 -5.39 1.72
CA GLY A 53 -29.26 -4.66 1.64
C GLY A 53 -29.37 -3.52 2.66
N GLY A 54 -28.41 -3.41 3.59
CA GLY A 54 -28.28 -2.28 4.50
C GLY A 54 -29.01 -2.45 5.84
N SER A 55 -29.87 -3.46 5.97
CA SER A 55 -30.57 -3.79 7.22
C SER A 55 -29.60 -4.20 8.33
N VAL A 56 -29.76 -3.64 9.52
CA VAL A 56 -28.95 -3.96 10.70
C VAL A 56 -29.76 -4.78 11.70
N PHE A 57 -29.20 -5.92 12.11
CA PHE A 57 -29.78 -6.80 13.12
C PHE A 57 -28.95 -6.75 14.39
N VAL A 58 -29.63 -6.69 15.53
CA VAL A 58 -29.02 -6.81 16.86
C VAL A 58 -29.28 -8.22 17.38
N VAL A 59 -28.22 -8.92 17.79
CA VAL A 59 -28.28 -10.28 18.33
C VAL A 59 -27.64 -10.31 19.71
N VAL A 60 -28.31 -10.93 20.68
CA VAL A 60 -27.77 -11.11 22.03
C VAL A 60 -26.81 -12.30 22.03
N LYS A 61 -25.71 -12.20 22.78
CA LYS A 61 -24.68 -13.25 22.88
C LYS A 61 -25.25 -14.64 23.20
N ASP A 62 -26.26 -14.69 24.06
CA ASP A 62 -26.88 -15.95 24.50
C ASP A 62 -27.63 -16.68 23.38
N GLU A 63 -28.03 -15.97 22.32
CA GLU A 63 -28.68 -16.53 21.14
C GLU A 63 -27.66 -17.03 20.10
N ILE A 64 -26.38 -16.71 20.26
CA ILE A 64 -25.33 -17.04 19.30
C ILE A 64 -24.74 -18.40 19.63
N SER A 65 -24.64 -19.24 18.59
CA SER A 65 -23.94 -20.53 18.62
C SER A 65 -22.48 -20.37 18.22
N LYS A 66 -22.21 -19.66 17.11
CA LYS A 66 -20.85 -19.32 16.66
C LYS A 66 -20.85 -18.10 15.74
N ILE A 67 -19.70 -17.43 15.65
CA ILE A 67 -19.43 -16.36 14.70
C ILE A 67 -18.21 -16.76 13.86
N THR A 68 -18.32 -16.73 12.53
CA THR A 68 -17.26 -17.13 11.59
C THR A 68 -17.10 -16.11 10.46
N LYS A 69 -15.97 -16.16 9.75
CA LYS A 69 -15.78 -15.46 8.47
C LYS A 69 -15.84 -16.48 7.34
N GLU A 70 -16.72 -16.28 6.37
CA GLU A 70 -16.94 -17.22 5.27
C GLU A 70 -16.94 -16.51 3.91
N ALA A 71 -16.68 -17.26 2.84
CA ALA A 71 -16.75 -16.71 1.49
C ALA A 71 -18.18 -16.31 1.13
N LYS A 72 -18.34 -15.14 0.48
CA LYS A 72 -19.64 -14.66 0.01
C LYS A 72 -20.25 -15.64 -1.00
N ILE A 73 -21.50 -16.04 -0.74
CA ILE A 73 -22.28 -16.88 -1.66
C ILE A 73 -22.80 -15.97 -2.78
N GLN A 74 -22.38 -16.19 -4.03
CA GLN A 74 -22.97 -15.49 -5.17
C GLN A 74 -24.34 -16.09 -5.50
N PRO A 75 -25.39 -15.29 -5.68
CA PRO A 75 -26.68 -15.81 -6.13
C PRO A 75 -26.57 -16.24 -7.60
N THR A 76 -26.63 -17.55 -7.86
CA THR A 76 -26.80 -18.07 -9.21
C THR A 76 -28.15 -17.59 -9.75
N SER A 77 -28.13 -16.75 -10.78
CA SER A 77 -29.34 -16.34 -11.48
C SER A 77 -30.05 -17.55 -12.08
N ILE A 78 -31.20 -17.91 -11.51
CA ILE A 78 -32.10 -18.94 -12.04
C ILE A 78 -32.81 -18.34 -13.25
N THR A 79 -32.34 -18.67 -14.45
CA THR A 79 -33.02 -18.40 -15.71
C THR A 79 -34.39 -19.06 -15.71
N SER A 80 -35.42 -18.24 -15.81
CA SER A 80 -36.81 -18.66 -15.92
C SER A 80 -37.13 -19.03 -17.36
N SER A 81 -37.45 -20.30 -17.64
CA SER A 81 -38.13 -20.69 -18.89
C SER A 81 -38.96 -21.96 -18.72
N ALA A 82 -40.26 -21.78 -18.93
CA ALA A 82 -41.27 -22.70 -19.47
C ALA A 82 -41.85 -23.88 -18.63
N SER A 83 -43.16 -23.73 -18.39
CA SER A 83 -44.28 -24.71 -18.50
C SER A 83 -44.31 -25.97 -17.62
N THR A 84 -45.36 -26.11 -16.80
CA THR A 84 -46.55 -26.94 -17.11
C THR A 84 -47.63 -26.76 -16.03
N SER A 85 -48.85 -26.49 -16.49
CA SER A 85 -50.09 -26.47 -15.73
C SER A 85 -50.53 -27.87 -15.27
N VAL A 86 -50.86 -28.04 -13.99
CA VAL A 86 -51.89 -29.00 -13.56
C VAL A 86 -52.67 -28.41 -12.38
N SER A 87 -53.97 -28.27 -12.59
CA SER A 87 -54.98 -27.93 -11.61
C SER A 87 -55.30 -29.16 -10.75
N THR A 88 -55.26 -29.05 -9.43
CA THR A 88 -56.13 -29.84 -8.55
C THR A 88 -56.45 -29.02 -7.32
N SER A 89 -57.71 -28.63 -7.23
CA SER A 89 -58.33 -28.02 -6.07
C SER A 89 -58.61 -29.09 -5.02
N GLU A 90 -58.00 -28.99 -3.84
CA GLU A 90 -58.61 -29.52 -2.61
C GLU A 90 -58.47 -28.52 -1.46
N SER A 91 -59.62 -28.16 -0.92
CA SER A 91 -59.85 -27.29 0.23
C SER A 91 -59.44 -27.96 1.53
N VAL A 92 -58.51 -27.36 2.27
CA VAL A 92 -58.34 -27.59 3.71
C VAL A 92 -58.11 -26.26 4.41
N SER A 93 -59.12 -25.81 5.15
CA SER A 93 -59.02 -24.70 6.09
C SER A 93 -58.21 -25.11 7.31
N THR A 94 -57.08 -24.43 7.54
CA THR A 94 -56.37 -24.44 8.83
C THR A 94 -56.42 -23.05 9.45
N PRO A 95 -56.44 -22.94 10.79
CA PRO A 95 -56.71 -21.68 11.48
C PRO A 95 -55.55 -20.69 11.31
N VAL A 96 -55.90 -19.46 10.91
CA VAL A 96 -54.97 -18.32 10.86
C VAL A 96 -54.54 -17.98 12.28
N VAL A 97 -53.30 -18.33 12.63
CA VAL A 97 -52.60 -17.75 13.78
C VAL A 97 -52.27 -16.30 13.42
N PRO A 98 -52.62 -15.28 14.24
CA PRO A 98 -52.24 -13.91 13.96
C PRO A 98 -50.71 -13.80 14.06
N GLN A 99 -50.03 -13.61 12.93
CA GLN A 99 -48.64 -13.17 12.95
C GLN A 99 -48.58 -11.73 13.50
N PRO A 100 -47.70 -11.44 14.47
CA PRO A 100 -47.47 -10.06 14.89
C PRO A 100 -46.87 -9.29 13.71
N VAL A 101 -47.54 -8.20 13.32
CA VAL A 101 -47.01 -7.25 12.34
C VAL A 101 -45.65 -6.76 12.86
N PRO A 102 -44.56 -6.87 12.08
CA PRO A 102 -43.28 -6.32 12.49
C PRO A 102 -43.44 -4.82 12.71
N GLU A 103 -43.25 -4.36 13.95
CA GLU A 103 -43.16 -2.93 14.23
C GLU A 103 -41.95 -2.37 13.47
N THR A 104 -42.23 -1.61 12.41
CA THR A 104 -41.22 -0.83 11.69
C THR A 104 -40.70 0.25 12.62
N ARG A 105 -39.63 -0.06 13.37
CA ARG A 105 -38.91 0.94 14.15
C ARG A 105 -38.16 1.85 13.19
N PHE A 106 -38.68 3.06 13.01
CA PHE A 106 -37.96 4.14 12.33
C PHE A 106 -36.65 4.40 13.09
N ILE A 107 -35.51 4.11 12.46
CA ILE A 107 -34.23 4.57 12.98
C ILE A 107 -34.18 6.08 12.75
N PRO A 108 -33.94 6.92 13.79
CA PRO A 108 -33.82 8.35 13.59
C PRO A 108 -32.68 8.64 12.63
N LEU A 109 -32.90 9.61 11.73
CA LEU A 109 -32.00 10.11 10.68
C LEU A 109 -30.63 10.62 11.20
N ASN A 110 -30.38 10.52 12.50
CA ASN A 110 -29.22 11.06 13.22
C ASN A 110 -28.21 9.99 13.65
N SER A 111 -28.18 8.82 13.01
CA SER A 111 -27.03 7.92 13.21
C SER A 111 -25.78 8.64 12.71
N PRO A 112 -24.77 8.92 13.56
CA PRO A 112 -23.57 9.61 13.11
C PRO A 112 -22.92 8.79 12.02
N VAL A 113 -22.88 9.34 10.80
CA VAL A 113 -22.09 8.77 9.71
C VAL A 113 -20.67 8.59 10.25
N PRO A 114 -20.07 7.39 10.17
CA PRO A 114 -18.71 7.21 10.64
C PRO A 114 -17.83 8.24 9.92
N PHE A 115 -17.20 9.12 10.70
CA PHE A 115 -16.32 10.14 10.17
C PHE A 115 -15.17 9.46 9.42
N VAL A 116 -15.25 9.51 8.08
CA VAL A 116 -14.13 9.14 7.22
C VAL A 116 -13.30 10.41 7.12
N ALA A 117 -12.24 10.50 7.93
CA ALA A 117 -11.28 11.59 7.81
C ALA A 117 -10.66 11.53 6.41
N ASP A 118 -10.92 12.55 5.60
CA ASP A 118 -10.33 12.71 4.27
C ASP A 118 -9.22 13.76 4.39
N TYR A 119 -8.02 13.29 4.75
CA TYR A 119 -6.85 14.15 4.83
C TYR A 119 -6.28 14.36 3.42
N GLN A 120 -5.91 15.62 3.14
CA GLN A 120 -5.37 15.99 1.84
C GLN A 120 -3.86 16.08 1.87
N ASN A 121 -3.25 16.17 3.06
CA ASN A 121 -1.84 16.45 3.21
C ASN A 121 -1.18 15.45 4.16
N THR A 122 0.04 15.06 3.83
CA THR A 122 0.89 14.27 4.72
C THR A 122 2.29 14.87 4.75
N LEU A 123 2.82 15.09 5.95
CA LEU A 123 4.22 15.45 6.16
C LEU A 123 4.99 14.20 6.59
N PHE A 124 6.11 13.91 5.94
CA PHE A 124 6.96 12.75 6.18
C PHE A 124 8.31 13.15 6.76
N ILE A 125 8.79 12.33 7.69
CA ILE A 125 10.19 12.31 8.12
C ILE A 125 10.67 10.86 8.16
N GLY A 126 11.85 10.60 7.61
CA GLY A 126 12.32 9.23 7.51
C GLY A 126 13.82 9.07 7.39
N ARG A 127 14.21 7.80 7.46
CA ARG A 127 15.57 7.36 7.14
C ARG A 127 15.70 7.20 5.64
N HIS A 128 16.83 7.63 5.11
CA HIS A 128 17.09 7.63 3.69
C HIS A 128 18.45 7.00 3.39
N PHE A 129 18.46 6.14 2.40
CA PHE A 129 19.61 5.44 1.85
C PHE A 129 19.67 5.80 0.38
N HIS A 130 20.85 6.23 -0.07
CA HIS A 130 21.08 6.69 -1.42
C HIS A 130 22.35 6.04 -1.94
N GLU A 131 22.30 5.49 -3.13
CA GLU A 131 23.40 4.76 -3.74
C GLU A 131 23.64 5.29 -5.15
N ILE A 132 24.92 5.51 -5.46
CA ILE A 132 25.38 5.84 -6.81
C ILE A 132 26.27 4.68 -7.26
N SER A 133 25.89 4.05 -8.37
CA SER A 133 26.69 3.00 -9.01
C SER A 133 27.31 3.56 -10.27
N THR A 134 28.62 3.50 -10.36
CA THR A 134 29.43 4.06 -11.46
C THR A 134 30.32 2.96 -12.04
N PRO A 135 30.22 2.62 -13.33
CA PRO A 135 31.14 1.68 -13.96
C PRO A 135 32.56 2.27 -14.02
N GLU A 136 33.56 1.48 -13.63
CA GLU A 136 34.95 1.90 -13.62
C GLU A 136 35.82 0.82 -14.29
N GLU A 137 36.87 1.24 -15.01
CA GLU A 137 37.87 0.30 -15.51
C GLU A 137 38.77 -0.15 -14.35
N SER A 138 38.97 -1.47 -14.19
CA SER A 138 39.85 -2.01 -13.16
C SER A 138 41.29 -1.47 -13.29
N ILE A 139 41.75 -0.74 -12.28
CA ILE A 139 43.15 -0.28 -12.18
C ILE A 139 44.10 -1.46 -11.84
N TYR A 140 43.56 -2.60 -11.38
CA TYR A 140 44.34 -3.68 -10.76
C TYR A 140 44.74 -4.84 -11.69
N SER A 141 44.27 -4.88 -12.93
CA SER A 141 44.49 -6.05 -13.81
C SER A 141 45.26 -5.68 -15.07
N TYR A 142 46.59 -5.72 -14.96
CA TYR A 142 47.52 -5.74 -16.10
C TYR A 142 47.27 -6.91 -17.10
N PHE A 143 46.35 -7.83 -16.79
CA PHE A 143 46.09 -9.06 -17.56
C PHE A 143 44.59 -9.42 -17.77
N SER A 144 43.62 -8.65 -17.27
CA SER A 144 42.20 -8.85 -17.61
C SER A 144 41.45 -7.51 -17.67
N GLN A 145 40.67 -7.31 -18.72
CA GLN A 145 39.74 -6.18 -18.84
C GLN A 145 38.44 -6.54 -18.12
N ASP A 146 38.51 -6.72 -16.80
CA ASP A 146 37.30 -6.96 -16.02
C ASP A 146 36.70 -5.59 -15.67
N GLU A 147 35.45 -5.38 -16.08
CA GLU A 147 34.65 -4.20 -15.73
C GLU A 147 34.29 -4.30 -14.24
N VAL A 148 34.57 -3.25 -13.48
CA VAL A 148 34.21 -3.17 -12.06
C VAL A 148 33.18 -2.08 -11.85
N THR A 149 32.33 -2.24 -10.83
CA THR A 149 31.36 -1.22 -10.47
C THR A 149 31.74 -0.61 -9.13
N ARG A 150 31.85 0.71 -9.08
CA ARG A 150 32.06 1.46 -7.86
C ARG A 150 30.71 1.93 -7.30
N ASN A 151 30.37 1.46 -6.11
CA ASN A 151 29.15 1.82 -5.39
C ASN A 151 29.47 2.80 -4.26
N GLN A 152 28.83 3.97 -4.27
CA GLN A 152 28.92 4.98 -3.21
C GLN A 152 27.63 5.01 -2.42
N ASN A 153 27.70 4.62 -1.15
CA ASN A 153 26.54 4.50 -0.27
C ASN A 153 26.44 5.70 0.66
N PHE A 154 25.30 6.38 0.63
CA PHE A 154 24.97 7.52 1.46
C PHE A 154 23.85 7.16 2.42
N ARG A 155 23.95 7.69 3.65
CA ARG A 155 22.93 7.53 4.67
C ARG A 155 22.53 8.87 5.26
N GLY A 156 21.24 9.03 5.50
CA GLY A 156 20.75 10.22 6.20
C GLY A 156 19.24 10.24 6.40
N PHE A 157 18.65 11.39 6.08
CA PHE A 157 17.27 11.71 6.39
C PHE A 157 16.54 12.30 5.20
N ARG A 158 15.24 12.03 5.14
CA ARG A 158 14.31 12.57 4.16
C ARG A 158 13.21 13.34 4.87
N LEU A 159 12.89 14.51 4.33
CA LEU A 159 11.71 15.29 4.70
C LEU A 159 10.82 15.38 3.47
N GLY A 160 9.60 14.88 3.59
CA GLY A 160 8.66 14.81 2.48
C GLY A 160 7.35 15.55 2.76
N TYR A 161 6.70 16.04 1.73
CA TYR A 161 5.35 16.57 1.75
C TYR A 161 4.55 15.95 0.61
N GLN A 162 3.42 15.35 0.93
CA GLN A 162 2.48 14.77 -0.03
C GLN A 162 1.17 15.53 0.01
N ARG A 163 0.64 15.80 -1.19
CA ARG A 163 -0.69 16.35 -1.40
C ARG A 163 -1.53 15.36 -2.18
N ALA A 164 -2.54 14.79 -1.55
CA ALA A 164 -3.56 13.98 -2.19
C ALA A 164 -4.51 14.87 -2.99
N HIS A 165 -4.63 14.60 -4.28
CA HIS A 165 -5.61 15.23 -5.18
C HIS A 165 -6.90 14.41 -5.27
N SER A 166 -6.80 13.11 -5.00
CA SER A 166 -7.92 12.19 -4.83
C SER A 166 -7.50 11.03 -3.93
N LYS A 167 -8.41 10.06 -3.71
CA LYS A 167 -8.09 8.80 -3.02
C LYS A 167 -6.98 7.99 -3.68
N HIS A 168 -6.72 8.21 -4.97
CA HIS A 168 -5.81 7.39 -5.78
C HIS A 168 -4.69 8.19 -6.46
N LEU A 169 -4.64 9.50 -6.30
CA LEU A 169 -3.68 10.37 -6.99
C LEU A 169 -3.10 11.39 -6.01
N ALA A 170 -1.76 11.49 -5.96
CA ALA A 170 -1.07 12.48 -5.14
C ALA A 170 0.18 13.03 -5.83
N SER A 171 0.62 14.19 -5.38
CA SER A 171 1.95 14.73 -5.66
C SER A 171 2.81 14.64 -4.40
N ILE A 172 4.09 14.30 -4.56
CA ILE A 172 5.08 14.20 -3.48
C ILE A 172 6.24 15.14 -3.79
N TYR A 173 6.70 15.86 -2.77
CA TYR A 173 7.90 16.69 -2.82
C TYR A 173 8.79 16.28 -1.65
N ALA A 174 10.09 16.12 -1.87
CA ALA A 174 11.01 15.73 -0.82
C ALA A 174 12.34 16.47 -0.89
N VAL A 175 12.92 16.69 0.28
CA VAL A 175 14.30 17.13 0.47
C VAL A 175 15.04 16.03 1.22
N GLU A 176 16.18 15.64 0.69
CA GLU A 176 16.99 14.52 1.19
C GLU A 176 18.37 15.02 1.56
N PHE A 177 18.90 14.52 2.68
CA PHE A 177 20.21 14.89 3.17
C PHE A 177 20.93 13.61 3.55
N GLY A 178 22.20 13.47 3.14
CA GLY A 178 22.99 12.29 3.43
C GLY A 178 24.47 12.60 3.59
N LYS A 179 25.17 11.68 4.25
CA LYS A 179 26.62 11.63 4.27
C LYS A 179 27.08 10.30 3.67
N LEU A 180 28.19 10.32 2.96
CA LEU A 180 28.84 9.12 2.46
C LEU A 180 29.22 8.22 3.64
N ASP A 181 28.75 6.98 3.60
CA ASP A 181 28.91 5.96 4.64
C ASP A 181 29.99 4.97 4.23
N SER A 182 29.91 4.44 3.01
CA SER A 182 30.88 3.49 2.46
C SER A 182 31.08 3.66 0.95
N VAL A 183 32.24 3.20 0.49
CA VAL A 183 32.53 3.01 -0.93
C VAL A 183 32.93 1.55 -1.13
N THR A 184 32.25 0.89 -2.05
CA THR A 184 32.46 -0.53 -2.39
C THR A 184 32.85 -0.63 -3.85
N ILE A 185 33.77 -1.54 -4.18
CA ILE A 185 34.12 -1.91 -5.55
C ILE A 185 33.74 -3.37 -5.74
N GLU A 186 32.90 -3.63 -6.74
CA GLU A 186 32.35 -4.95 -7.06
C GLU A 186 32.83 -5.40 -8.45
N ASP A 187 33.14 -6.69 -8.57
CA ASP A 187 33.47 -7.35 -9.85
C ASP A 187 32.21 -7.70 -10.67
N ASP A 188 32.38 -8.21 -11.89
CA ASP A 188 31.34 -8.68 -12.82
C ASP A 188 30.34 -9.70 -12.23
N LYS A 189 30.76 -10.39 -11.16
CA LYS A 189 29.99 -11.37 -10.37
C LYS A 189 29.30 -10.78 -9.15
N ASN A 190 29.40 -9.47 -8.93
CA ASN A 190 28.96 -8.75 -7.72
C ASN A 190 29.70 -9.21 -6.44
N ASP A 191 30.90 -9.76 -6.60
CA ASP A 191 31.77 -10.05 -5.46
C ASP A 191 32.48 -8.76 -5.05
N VAL A 192 32.41 -8.43 -3.76
CA VAL A 192 33.09 -7.24 -3.21
C VAL A 192 34.59 -7.47 -3.22
N VAL A 193 35.29 -6.76 -4.11
CA VAL A 193 36.76 -6.82 -4.26
C VAL A 193 37.44 -5.90 -3.26
N TYR A 194 36.81 -4.77 -2.97
CA TYR A 194 37.32 -3.76 -2.05
C TYR A 194 36.18 -3.02 -1.36
N GLU A 195 36.30 -2.84 -0.04
CA GLU A 195 35.39 -2.03 0.74
C GLU A 195 36.22 -1.03 1.57
N SER A 196 35.90 0.25 1.45
CA SER A 196 36.45 1.29 2.31
C SER A 196 35.31 1.98 3.05
N LEU A 197 35.45 2.08 4.36
CA LEU A 197 34.73 3.10 5.13
C LEU A 197 35.20 4.46 4.62
N ALA A 198 34.25 5.36 4.33
CA ALA A 198 34.55 6.60 3.64
C ALA A 198 35.48 7.49 4.48
N PHE A 199 36.66 7.82 3.94
CA PHE A 199 37.59 8.78 4.55
C PHE A 199 37.32 10.24 4.11
N GLU A 200 36.51 10.44 3.07
CA GLU A 200 36.12 11.76 2.57
C GLU A 200 34.84 12.27 3.27
N ASP A 201 34.79 13.57 3.60
CA ASP A 201 33.59 14.19 4.18
C ASP A 201 32.54 14.54 3.12
N THR A 202 32.23 13.57 2.26
CA THR A 202 31.30 13.76 1.15
C THR A 202 29.85 13.81 1.64
N ARG A 203 29.12 14.85 1.22
CA ARG A 203 27.73 15.09 1.63
C ARG A 203 26.81 15.16 0.42
N TYR A 204 25.54 14.87 0.65
CA TYR A 204 24.49 14.77 -0.35
C TYR A 204 23.29 15.63 0.04
N LEU A 205 22.75 16.38 -0.93
CA LEU A 205 21.50 17.11 -0.85
C LEU A 205 20.64 16.80 -2.08
N GLY A 206 19.51 16.13 -1.89
CA GLY A 206 18.55 15.78 -2.94
C GLY A 206 17.28 16.62 -2.88
N LEU A 207 16.73 16.97 -4.04
CA LEU A 207 15.42 17.60 -4.22
C LEU A 207 14.59 16.78 -5.21
N ASN A 208 13.46 16.25 -4.75
CA ASN A 208 12.62 15.34 -5.52
C ASN A 208 11.20 15.88 -5.65
N GLY A 209 10.59 15.70 -6.83
CA GLY A 209 9.19 16.03 -7.09
C GLY A 209 8.55 14.97 -7.98
N SER A 210 7.44 14.36 -7.53
CA SER A 210 6.80 13.27 -8.26
C SER A 210 5.28 13.25 -8.17
N VAL A 211 4.66 12.49 -9.07
CA VAL A 211 3.23 12.19 -9.08
C VAL A 211 3.06 10.68 -8.94
N ILE A 212 2.21 10.27 -7.99
CA ILE A 212 1.95 8.86 -7.69
C ILE A 212 0.47 8.51 -7.89
N ILE A 213 0.24 7.27 -8.33
CA ILE A 213 -1.06 6.63 -8.33
C ILE A 213 -1.03 5.52 -7.28
N SER A 214 -2.05 5.44 -6.43
CA SER A 214 -2.10 4.49 -5.31
C SER A 214 -3.42 3.74 -5.19
N THR A 215 -3.36 2.52 -4.65
CA THR A 215 -4.55 1.74 -4.28
C THR A 215 -5.45 2.47 -3.30
N ASN A 216 -4.90 3.22 -2.35
CA ASN A 216 -5.64 4.01 -1.38
C ASN A 216 -4.72 4.97 -0.63
N LEU A 217 -4.92 6.28 -0.72
CA LEU A 217 -4.12 7.28 -0.02
C LEU A 217 -4.67 7.64 1.38
N GLN A 218 -5.90 7.23 1.71
CA GLN A 218 -6.64 7.74 2.88
C GLN A 218 -6.66 6.82 4.11
N LYS A 219 -6.63 5.49 3.95
CA LYS A 219 -6.61 4.57 5.10
C LYS A 219 -6.25 3.14 4.73
N GLY A 220 -5.47 2.49 5.58
CA GLY A 220 -5.06 1.10 5.43
C GLY A 220 -3.88 0.95 4.48
N TRP A 221 -3.80 -0.20 3.83
CA TRP A 221 -2.72 -0.53 2.92
C TRP A 221 -2.70 0.36 1.69
N GLN A 222 -1.51 0.88 1.40
CA GLN A 222 -1.22 1.71 0.24
C GLN A 222 -0.12 1.02 -0.57
N PHE A 223 -0.38 0.77 -1.84
CA PHE A 223 0.64 0.43 -2.82
C PHE A 223 0.60 1.52 -3.87
N PHE A 224 1.76 2.06 -4.24
CA PHE A 224 1.81 3.14 -5.21
C PHE A 224 2.94 2.96 -6.20
N VAL A 225 2.71 3.51 -7.38
CA VAL A 225 3.69 3.68 -8.44
C VAL A 225 3.59 5.12 -8.93
N GLY A 226 4.71 5.71 -9.27
CA GLY A 226 4.73 7.07 -9.78
C GLY A 226 5.97 7.37 -10.60
N GLY A 227 6.01 8.59 -11.11
CA GLY A 227 7.16 9.10 -11.82
C GLY A 227 7.41 10.55 -11.42
N GLY A 228 8.67 10.95 -11.46
CA GLY A 228 9.08 12.28 -11.02
C GLY A 228 10.38 12.75 -11.64
N VAL A 229 10.85 13.86 -11.09
CA VAL A 229 12.15 14.47 -11.39
C VAL A 229 12.93 14.63 -10.10
N PHE A 230 14.25 14.60 -10.22
CA PHE A 230 15.17 14.86 -9.12
C PHE A 230 16.27 15.83 -9.51
N HIS A 231 16.86 16.44 -8.49
CA HIS A 231 18.07 17.23 -8.57
C HIS A 231 18.90 16.98 -7.29
N ASN A 232 20.04 16.34 -7.47
CA ASN A 232 20.94 15.89 -6.42
C ASN A 232 22.25 16.66 -6.52
N ARG A 233 22.70 17.21 -5.40
CA ARG A 233 23.99 17.91 -5.29
C ARG A 233 24.88 17.17 -4.31
N TYR A 234 26.11 16.93 -4.73
CA TYR A 234 27.11 16.26 -3.91
C TYR A 234 28.26 17.22 -3.63
N PHE A 235 28.59 17.33 -2.36
CA PHE A 235 29.66 18.17 -1.87
C PHE A 235 30.85 17.27 -1.53
N ARG A 236 31.96 17.43 -2.23
CA ARG A 236 33.21 16.66 -2.04
C ARG A 236 34.37 17.63 -1.82
N ASP A 237 35.43 17.17 -1.17
CA ASP A 237 36.63 17.98 -0.97
C ASP A 237 37.35 18.30 -2.31
N SER A 238 37.22 17.43 -3.31
CA SER A 238 37.84 17.57 -4.62
C SER A 238 37.06 18.51 -5.55
N SER A 239 35.77 18.23 -5.74
CA SER A 239 34.86 19.06 -6.54
C SER A 239 33.41 18.66 -6.30
N ASP A 240 32.54 19.66 -6.16
CA ASP A 240 31.09 19.45 -6.19
C ASP A 240 30.65 18.95 -7.57
N PHE A 241 29.61 18.12 -7.60
CA PHE A 241 28.91 17.77 -8.83
C PHE A 241 27.41 17.67 -8.59
N ASP A 242 26.63 17.84 -9.66
CA ASP A 242 25.17 17.78 -9.64
C ASP A 242 24.71 16.62 -10.54
N ALA A 243 23.62 15.95 -10.14
CA ALA A 243 22.94 14.92 -10.93
C ALA A 243 21.45 15.24 -10.97
N TYR A 244 20.86 15.32 -12.15
CA TYR A 244 19.44 15.57 -12.31
C TYR A 244 18.86 14.65 -13.36
N GLY A 245 17.55 14.42 -13.29
CA GLY A 245 16.94 13.44 -14.15
C GLY A 245 15.48 13.17 -13.86
N THR A 246 15.03 12.02 -14.35
CA THR A 246 13.69 11.50 -14.13
C THR A 246 13.79 10.20 -13.36
N GLN A 247 12.79 9.91 -12.53
CA GLN A 247 12.77 8.74 -11.67
C GLN A 247 11.43 8.01 -11.72
N LEU A 248 11.49 6.72 -11.45
CA LEU A 248 10.35 5.87 -11.16
C LEU A 248 10.26 5.64 -9.66
N ASP A 249 9.07 5.88 -9.12
CA ASP A 249 8.77 5.69 -7.70
C ASP A 249 7.96 4.41 -7.51
N LEU A 250 8.37 3.60 -6.55
CA LEU A 250 7.59 2.47 -6.07
C LEU A 250 7.51 2.54 -4.56
N GLY A 251 6.36 2.21 -4.00
CA GLY A 251 6.30 2.07 -2.56
C GLY A 251 5.07 1.40 -2.01
N LEU A 252 5.19 1.12 -0.72
CA LEU A 252 4.18 0.44 0.06
C LEU A 252 4.10 1.10 1.43
N GLY A 253 2.90 1.17 1.96
CA GLY A 253 2.68 1.81 3.23
C GLY A 253 1.40 1.36 3.89
N TYR A 254 1.27 1.77 5.14
CA TYR A 254 0.04 1.62 5.89
C TYR A 254 -0.29 2.96 6.50
N SER A 255 -1.49 3.47 6.21
CA SER A 255 -1.99 4.69 6.83
C SER A 255 -3.07 4.38 7.86
N TRP A 256 -2.85 4.88 9.06
CA TRP A 256 -3.87 5.02 10.07
C TRP A 256 -4.65 6.31 9.81
N TYR A 257 -5.32 6.85 10.83
CA TYR A 257 -6.03 8.13 10.69
C TYR A 257 -5.03 9.29 10.53
N ASN A 258 -4.30 9.61 11.59
CA ASN A 258 -3.41 10.78 11.60
C ASN A 258 -1.94 10.42 11.35
N CYS A 259 -1.62 9.13 11.21
CA CYS A 259 -0.26 8.65 11.08
C CYS A 259 -0.15 7.72 9.88
N GLN A 260 1.01 7.71 9.23
CA GLN A 260 1.32 6.82 8.12
C GLN A 260 2.73 6.26 8.28
N LEU A 261 2.94 5.01 7.88
CA LEU A 261 4.26 4.43 7.68
C LEU A 261 4.41 4.12 6.19
N LEU A 262 5.52 4.55 5.60
CA LEU A 262 5.79 4.40 4.18
C LEU A 262 7.19 3.82 3.98
N MET A 263 7.31 2.85 3.10
CA MET A 263 8.58 2.44 2.51
C MET A 263 8.53 2.77 1.03
N ARG A 264 9.61 3.36 0.53
CA ARG A 264 9.68 3.87 -0.84
C ARG A 264 11.04 3.54 -1.46
N VAL A 265 11.00 3.12 -2.70
CA VAL A 265 12.14 2.81 -3.55
C VAL A 265 12.04 3.69 -4.79
N ASP A 266 13.08 4.47 -5.05
CA ASP A 266 13.17 5.30 -6.25
C ASP A 266 14.39 4.86 -7.07
N THR A 267 14.20 4.68 -8.36
CA THR A 267 15.26 4.39 -9.33
C THR A 267 15.21 5.45 -10.42
N ASP A 268 16.35 5.92 -10.89
CA ASP A 268 16.36 6.81 -12.03
C ASP A 268 16.01 6.06 -13.33
N LEU A 269 15.40 6.79 -14.26
CA LEU A 269 15.16 6.35 -15.64
C LEU A 269 16.12 7.03 -16.61
N THR A 270 16.53 8.24 -16.25
CA THR A 270 17.51 9.06 -16.94
C THR A 270 18.24 9.85 -15.87
N ASN A 271 19.55 9.98 -15.99
CA ASN A 271 20.33 10.86 -15.14
C ASN A 271 21.36 11.63 -16.00
N SER A 272 21.85 12.74 -15.45
CA SER A 272 22.83 13.61 -16.09
C SER A 272 24.27 13.31 -15.67
N LEU A 273 24.54 12.14 -15.08
CA LEU A 273 25.90 11.78 -14.72
C LEU A 273 26.70 11.58 -16.01
N ASP A 274 27.96 12.04 -15.99
CA ASP A 274 28.83 12.02 -17.17
C ASP A 274 29.24 10.60 -17.60
N GLU A 275 28.96 9.59 -16.78
CA GLU A 275 29.26 8.19 -17.05
C GLU A 275 28.05 7.50 -17.69
N GLU A 276 28.28 6.91 -18.87
CA GLU A 276 27.25 6.44 -19.80
C GLU A 276 26.29 5.38 -19.23
N ASP A 277 26.67 4.72 -18.12
CA ASP A 277 25.88 3.70 -17.43
C ASP A 277 25.85 3.88 -15.90
N ALA A 278 25.98 5.12 -15.40
CA ALA A 278 25.78 5.35 -13.97
C ALA A 278 24.31 5.17 -13.58
N ASP A 279 24.04 4.51 -12.45
CA ASP A 279 22.71 4.26 -11.91
C ASP A 279 22.56 4.91 -10.51
N LEU A 280 21.36 5.38 -10.19
CA LEU A 280 20.98 5.96 -8.91
C LEU A 280 19.84 5.17 -8.26
N PHE A 281 20.09 4.71 -7.05
CA PHE A 281 19.12 3.98 -6.25
C PHE A 281 18.83 4.69 -4.93
N ASN A 282 17.55 4.79 -4.58
CA ASN A 282 17.11 5.37 -3.32
C ASN A 282 16.17 4.42 -2.59
N LEU A 283 16.37 4.27 -1.28
CA LEU A 283 15.46 3.60 -0.37
C LEU A 283 15.16 4.51 0.81
N SER A 284 13.88 4.62 1.17
CA SER A 284 13.46 5.37 2.35
C SER A 284 12.40 4.64 3.16
N ILE A 285 12.42 4.88 4.47
CA ILE A 285 11.40 4.46 5.42
C ILE A 285 10.96 5.71 6.17
N ASP A 286 9.74 6.14 5.90
CA ASP A 286 9.17 7.40 6.35
C ASP A 286 8.01 7.19 7.33
N PHE A 287 7.98 8.00 8.37
CA PHE A 287 6.82 8.18 9.23
C PHE A 287 6.11 9.49 8.84
N GLY A 288 4.82 9.39 8.55
CA GLY A 288 3.97 10.47 8.09
C GLY A 288 2.95 10.91 9.13
N TYR A 289 2.65 12.21 9.15
CA TYR A 289 1.51 12.77 9.87
C TYR A 289 0.50 13.34 8.87
N ASN A 290 -0.75 12.89 8.95
CA ASN A 290 -1.83 13.27 8.05
C ASN A 290 -2.65 14.43 8.63
N PHE A 291 -2.95 15.44 7.81
CA PHE A 291 -3.71 16.63 8.22
C PHE A 291 -4.50 17.30 7.08
#